data_AF-A0A9P7H2T8-F1
#
_entry.id   AF-A0A9P7H2T8-F1
#
_cell.length_a   1.000
_cell.length_b   1.000
_cell.length_c   1.000
_cell.angle_alpha   90.00
_cell.angle_beta   90.00
_cell.angle_gamma   90.00
#
_symmetry.space_group_name_H-M   'P 1'
#
loop_
_entity.id
_entity.type
_entity.pdbx_description
1 polymer ?
#
loop_
_entity_poly.entity_id
_entity_poly.type
_entity_poly.pdbx_seq_one_letter_code
_entity_poly.pdbx_strand_id
1 'polypeptide(L)'
;MTKSTSLKVGVIGPAGFGGSYLCVELINRGHHVVGLSRNPQKLGSHDLYEPRSINLDTQSEVDLAKAFSDVDVLVCEYGPHTAGHEALKYMPFIEVIRKIILAVKRAKVGYFVMLGGTGSLHVPHEDDICVADSKDFFLAYRRGIADSHAHVTYMEERLGPLGSNLRVYRNARLALRGNSEEEKAKAKDVINEYEAKLKQGDAAAEFIKAARTTVMFFDGNRSFDWTYVSPSALYRPGKRTGKYGVTINDLPLKGEPQGDNLLEGRLLGVSAADLAIAIADEVETRKYIYQHWSATSDLSDDAPAPSDILFKKCDVSIWAEVVDFFQQTYQKLGPIDAVISNAGINKVETLIDEPVDTNRAEVLELQEPDVSVLKVNTIGTWYVSKCAIHFFRKHPETRSQLVLFGSVASFFDTPPLYTYCASKAAVLGLLRGLRTQTVKYDISVNMIAPWMTLTDMITDHVKKVWGDLPANSPLDVAKASLLPVVRPDVNGKAFLINGGNITEVEDKLDETQAEVNLKATLYL
;
A
#
# COMPACT_ATOMS: atom_id res chain seq x y z
N MET A 1 -25.12 0.84 22.56
CA MET A 1 -23.67 0.60 22.61
C MET A 1 -23.28 0.49 24.08
N THR A 2 -23.18 -0.72 24.60
CA THR A 2 -22.54 -0.99 25.90
C THR A 2 -21.07 -0.59 25.75
N LYS A 3 -20.58 0.34 26.59
CA LYS A 3 -19.15 0.68 26.63
C LYS A 3 -18.37 -0.60 26.92
N SER A 4 -17.66 -1.11 25.92
CA SER A 4 -16.61 -2.11 26.09
C SER A 4 -15.64 -1.58 27.14
N THR A 5 -15.33 -2.38 28.15
CA THR A 5 -14.30 -2.05 29.13
C THR A 5 -12.97 -1.89 28.41
N SER A 6 -12.30 -0.74 28.57
CA SER A 6 -11.00 -0.50 27.95
C SER A 6 -9.98 -1.56 28.40
N LEU A 7 -9.46 -2.34 27.46
CA LEU A 7 -8.41 -3.35 27.68
C LEU A 7 -7.02 -2.78 27.39
N LYS A 8 -6.00 -3.32 28.05
CA LYS A 8 -4.59 -3.18 27.68
C LYS A 8 -4.17 -4.37 26.81
N VAL A 9 -4.07 -4.15 25.51
CA VAL A 9 -3.85 -5.21 24.51
C VAL A 9 -2.41 -5.18 24.00
N GLY A 10 -1.66 -6.25 24.23
CA GLY A 10 -0.34 -6.43 23.63
C GLY A 10 -0.46 -6.92 22.18
N VAL A 11 0.25 -6.31 21.24
CA VAL A 11 0.30 -6.76 19.84
C VAL A 11 1.74 -7.03 19.44
N ILE A 12 2.07 -8.30 19.21
CA ILE A 12 3.38 -8.70 18.69
C ILE A 12 3.41 -8.47 17.18
N GLY A 13 4.31 -7.61 16.70
CA GLY A 13 4.39 -7.21 15.29
C GLY A 13 3.48 -6.02 14.92
N PRO A 14 3.45 -4.93 15.70
CA PRO A 14 2.46 -3.85 15.56
C PRO A 14 2.61 -3.04 14.26
N ALA A 15 3.80 -2.99 13.66
CA ALA A 15 4.03 -2.32 12.37
C ALA A 15 4.01 -3.30 11.18
N GLY A 16 3.67 -4.57 11.43
CA GLY A 16 3.54 -5.60 10.40
C GLY A 16 2.26 -5.46 9.58
N PHE A 17 2.13 -6.28 8.54
CA PHE A 17 1.01 -6.20 7.61
C PHE A 17 -0.36 -6.29 8.30
N GLY A 18 -0.67 -7.33 9.08
CA GLY A 18 -1.94 -7.41 9.82
C GLY A 18 -1.93 -6.56 11.09
N GLY A 19 -0.84 -6.62 11.87
CA GLY A 19 -0.70 -5.93 13.14
C GLY A 19 -0.92 -4.41 13.09
N SER A 20 -0.56 -3.73 12.00
CA SER A 20 -0.81 -2.29 11.85
C SER A 20 -2.30 -1.95 11.77
N TYR A 21 -3.09 -2.72 11.01
CA TYR A 21 -4.54 -2.55 10.94
C TYR A 21 -5.20 -2.85 12.29
N LEU A 22 -4.75 -3.92 12.97
CA LEU A 22 -5.26 -4.30 14.27
C LEU A 22 -4.99 -3.21 15.33
N CYS A 23 -3.76 -2.68 15.39
CA CYS A 23 -3.43 -1.62 16.34
C CYS A 23 -4.32 -0.39 16.14
N VAL A 24 -4.52 0.03 14.89
CA VAL A 24 -5.40 1.17 14.58
C VAL A 24 -6.85 0.88 14.95
N GLU A 25 -7.36 -0.32 14.65
CA GLU A 25 -8.73 -0.71 15.02
C GLU A 25 -8.94 -0.73 16.55
N LEU A 26 -8.00 -1.31 17.31
CA LEU A 26 -8.06 -1.35 18.77
C LEU A 26 -7.99 0.05 19.40
N ILE A 27 -7.12 0.92 18.89
CA ILE A 27 -7.00 2.33 19.32
C ILE A 27 -8.31 3.07 19.05
N ASN A 28 -8.91 2.90 17.86
CA ASN A 28 -10.18 3.53 17.51
C ASN A 28 -11.35 3.07 18.38
N ARG A 29 -11.26 1.86 18.95
CA ARG A 29 -12.22 1.33 19.95
C ARG A 29 -11.94 1.80 21.37
N GLY A 30 -10.85 2.55 21.58
CA GLY A 30 -10.47 3.13 22.87
C GLY A 30 -9.65 2.20 23.75
N HIS A 31 -9.06 1.13 23.21
CA HIS A 31 -8.15 0.26 23.95
C HIS A 31 -6.73 0.82 23.98
N HIS A 32 -6.00 0.49 25.04
CA HIS A 32 -4.58 0.84 25.16
C HIS A 32 -3.73 -0.27 24.54
N VAL A 33 -3.00 0.04 23.47
CA VAL A 33 -2.22 -0.94 22.70
C VAL A 33 -0.75 -0.88 23.10
N VAL A 34 -0.18 -2.02 23.51
CA VAL A 34 1.26 -2.19 23.73
C VAL A 34 1.87 -2.86 22.51
N GLY A 35 2.60 -2.10 21.71
CA GLY A 35 3.24 -2.60 20.50
C GLY A 35 4.57 -3.30 20.79
N LEU A 36 4.64 -4.61 20.54
CA LEU A 36 5.77 -5.47 20.89
C LEU A 36 6.54 -5.89 19.62
N SER A 37 7.73 -5.33 19.37
CA SER A 37 8.62 -5.77 18.29
C SER A 37 10.02 -5.19 18.45
N ARG A 38 10.93 -5.43 17.49
CA ARG A 38 12.27 -4.81 17.51
C ARG A 38 12.20 -3.29 17.39
N ASN A 39 11.34 -2.79 16.50
CA ASN A 39 11.20 -1.36 16.18
C ASN A 39 9.72 -0.93 16.20
N PRO A 40 9.04 -0.99 17.37
CA PRO A 40 7.61 -0.73 17.46
C PRO A 40 7.24 0.71 17.10
N GLN A 41 8.17 1.66 17.26
CA GLN A 41 7.96 3.08 16.93
C GLN A 41 7.66 3.30 15.43
N LYS A 42 7.94 2.32 14.57
CA LYS A 42 7.61 2.40 13.13
C LYS A 42 6.10 2.52 12.86
N LEU A 43 5.24 2.11 13.79
CA LEU A 43 3.80 2.30 13.64
C LEU A 43 3.40 3.79 13.74
N GLY A 44 4.16 4.59 14.50
CA GLY A 44 3.84 5.99 14.83
C GLY A 44 3.62 6.19 16.33
N SER A 45 3.01 7.33 16.67
CA SER A 45 2.71 7.73 18.05
C SER A 45 1.23 8.02 18.24
N HIS A 46 0.65 7.62 19.38
CA HIS A 46 -0.71 7.92 19.80
C HIS A 46 -0.81 7.79 21.33
N ASP A 47 -1.70 8.54 21.98
CA ASP A 47 -1.85 8.52 23.46
C ASP A 47 -2.24 7.14 24.01
N LEU A 48 -2.92 6.34 23.18
CA LEU A 48 -3.31 4.96 23.47
C LEU A 48 -2.32 3.91 22.92
N TYR A 49 -1.13 4.32 22.47
CA TYR A 49 -0.11 3.41 21.94
C TYR A 49 1.20 3.49 22.72
N GLU A 50 1.60 2.37 23.32
CA GLU A 50 2.84 2.20 24.07
C GLU A 50 3.82 1.31 23.28
N PRO A 51 4.89 1.87 22.68
CA PRO A 51 5.89 1.07 21.99
C PRO A 51 6.83 0.36 22.99
N ARG A 52 6.94 -0.97 22.91
CA ARG A 52 7.82 -1.79 23.76
C ARG A 52 8.77 -2.64 22.91
N SER A 53 10.06 -2.31 22.98
CA SER A 53 11.07 -3.00 22.17
C SER A 53 11.38 -4.39 22.74
N ILE A 54 11.19 -5.42 21.91
CA ILE A 54 11.52 -6.82 22.20
C ILE A 54 12.15 -7.49 20.97
N ASN A 55 12.95 -8.52 21.18
CA ASN A 55 13.51 -9.34 20.12
C ASN A 55 13.17 -10.82 20.35
N LEU A 56 12.20 -11.31 19.59
CA LEU A 56 11.70 -12.69 19.68
C LEU A 56 12.75 -13.74 19.34
N ASP A 57 13.81 -13.40 18.60
CA ASP A 57 14.84 -14.36 18.22
C ASP A 57 15.85 -14.55 19.37
N THR A 58 16.24 -13.46 20.02
CA THR A 58 17.38 -13.44 20.96
C THR A 58 17.00 -13.44 22.43
N GLN A 59 15.84 -12.89 22.80
CA GLN A 59 15.41 -12.85 24.20
C GLN A 59 14.91 -14.21 24.69
N SER A 60 15.12 -14.46 25.99
CA SER A 60 14.62 -15.67 26.67
C SER A 60 13.10 -15.63 26.87
N GLU A 61 12.49 -16.78 27.12
CA GLU A 61 11.07 -16.85 27.50
C GLU A 61 10.76 -16.09 28.79
N VAL A 62 11.74 -15.93 29.69
CA VAL A 62 11.59 -15.17 30.94
C VAL A 62 11.48 -13.68 30.66
N ASP A 63 12.30 -13.16 29.75
CA ASP A 63 12.30 -11.75 29.41
C ASP A 63 11.05 -11.38 28.60
N LEU A 64 10.62 -12.26 27.69
CA LEU A 64 9.34 -12.11 27.01
C LEU A 64 8.16 -12.13 28.00
N ALA A 65 8.17 -13.03 28.98
CA ALA A 65 7.11 -13.08 30.00
C ALA A 65 7.03 -11.78 30.81
N LYS A 66 8.16 -11.16 31.17
CA LYS A 66 8.16 -9.83 31.81
C LYS A 66 7.52 -8.79 30.90
N ALA A 67 7.86 -8.81 29.61
CA ALA A 67 7.30 -7.91 28.61
C ALA A 67 5.80 -8.14 28.33
N PHE A 68 5.20 -9.24 28.77
CA PHE A 68 3.77 -9.53 28.62
C PHE A 68 2.97 -9.40 29.93
N SER A 69 3.65 -9.09 31.05
CA SER A 69 3.05 -9.25 32.40
C SER A 69 1.92 -8.27 32.74
N ASP A 70 1.78 -7.17 32.02
CA ASP A 70 0.81 -6.10 32.27
C ASP A 70 -0.24 -5.96 31.16
N VAL A 71 -0.37 -6.94 30.26
CA VAL A 71 -1.41 -6.94 29.22
C VAL A 71 -2.55 -7.88 29.57
N ASP A 72 -3.78 -7.46 29.31
CA ASP A 72 -4.99 -8.25 29.54
C ASP A 72 -5.16 -9.34 28.47
N VAL A 73 -4.84 -8.97 27.23
CA VAL A 73 -4.92 -9.81 26.03
C VAL A 73 -3.64 -9.62 25.22
N LEU A 74 -3.07 -10.70 24.70
CA LEU A 74 -1.93 -10.66 23.81
C LEU A 74 -2.32 -11.23 22.45
N VAL A 75 -2.18 -10.43 21.40
CA VAL A 75 -2.37 -10.83 20.00
C VAL A 75 -1.01 -11.03 19.35
N CYS A 76 -0.79 -12.21 18.77
CA CYS A 76 0.41 -12.55 18.05
C CYS A 76 0.20 -12.41 16.54
N GLU A 77 0.65 -11.29 15.98
CA GLU A 77 0.68 -10.96 14.54
C GLU A 77 2.06 -11.28 13.92
N TYR A 78 2.87 -12.08 14.62
CA TYR A 78 4.19 -12.49 14.13
C TYR A 78 4.06 -13.50 12.99
N GLY A 79 4.25 -13.01 11.76
CA GLY A 79 4.54 -13.84 10.59
C GLY A 79 6.04 -13.89 10.30
N PRO A 80 6.54 -14.94 9.63
CA PRO A 80 7.95 -15.00 9.26
C PRO A 80 8.29 -13.95 8.20
N HIS A 81 9.54 -13.51 8.25
CA HIS A 81 10.07 -12.58 7.29
C HIS A 81 10.25 -13.27 5.92
N THR A 82 9.98 -12.52 4.84
CA THR A 82 10.07 -12.98 3.45
C THR A 82 11.39 -12.56 2.78
N ALA A 83 12.28 -11.88 3.52
CA ALA A 83 13.52 -11.33 3.00
C ALA A 83 14.76 -11.87 3.75
N GLY A 84 15.85 -12.10 3.00
CA GLY A 84 17.12 -12.58 3.51
C GLY A 84 17.27 -14.11 3.55
N HIS A 85 18.48 -14.58 3.85
CA HIS A 85 18.84 -16.01 3.85
C HIS A 85 18.12 -16.86 4.92
N GLU A 86 17.47 -16.21 5.89
CA GLU A 86 16.67 -16.86 6.95
C GLU A 86 15.15 -16.76 6.71
N ALA A 87 14.72 -16.25 5.56
CA ALA A 87 13.30 -16.12 5.22
C ALA A 87 12.61 -17.48 5.08
N LEU A 88 11.32 -17.53 5.46
CA LEU A 88 10.41 -18.66 5.19
C LEU A 88 10.88 -20.05 5.70
N LYS A 89 11.75 -20.10 6.71
CA LYS A 89 12.22 -21.37 7.26
C LYS A 89 11.24 -21.97 8.28
N TYR A 90 11.03 -23.28 8.17
CA TYR A 90 10.12 -24.04 9.04
C TYR A 90 10.53 -23.97 10.52
N MET A 91 11.74 -24.46 10.86
CA MET A 91 12.15 -24.64 12.27
C MET A 91 12.27 -23.32 13.06
N PRO A 92 12.90 -22.25 12.54
CA PRO A 92 12.98 -20.98 13.28
C PRO A 92 11.62 -20.41 13.62
N PHE A 93 10.65 -20.51 12.71
CA PHE A 93 9.29 -20.03 12.95
C PHE A 93 8.60 -20.82 14.08
N ILE A 94 8.64 -22.15 14.02
CA ILE A 94 8.05 -23.02 15.07
C ILE A 94 8.66 -22.73 16.44
N GLU A 95 9.98 -22.58 16.52
CA GLU A 95 10.70 -22.35 17.77
C GLU A 95 10.34 -21.00 18.42
N VAL A 96 10.19 -19.94 17.60
CA VAL A 96 9.72 -18.65 18.09
C VAL A 96 8.30 -18.75 18.65
N ILE A 97 7.38 -19.41 17.95
CA ILE A 97 6.00 -19.59 18.43
C ILE A 97 5.97 -20.42 19.72
N ARG A 98 6.74 -21.51 19.80
CA ARG A 98 6.90 -22.31 21.03
C ARG A 98 7.35 -21.43 22.20
N LYS A 99 8.33 -20.56 21.99
CA LYS A 99 8.86 -19.65 23.01
C LYS A 99 7.82 -18.59 23.44
N ILE A 100 7.04 -18.03 22.51
CA ILE A 100 5.96 -17.09 22.82
C ILE A 100 4.91 -17.76 23.72
N ILE A 101 4.49 -18.99 23.39
CA ILE A 101 3.49 -19.73 24.18
C ILE A 101 4.00 -19.98 25.61
N LEU A 102 5.27 -20.35 25.78
CA LEU A 102 5.87 -20.49 27.11
C LEU A 102 5.87 -19.18 27.89
N ALA A 103 6.21 -18.07 27.24
CA ALA A 103 6.20 -16.74 27.85
C ALA A 103 4.78 -16.29 28.24
N VAL A 104 3.77 -16.53 27.39
CA VAL A 104 2.34 -16.26 27.67
C VAL A 104 1.89 -16.98 28.93
N LYS A 105 2.16 -18.29 29.01
CA LYS A 105 1.81 -19.11 30.18
C LYS A 105 2.51 -18.62 31.45
N ARG A 106 3.78 -18.25 31.34
CA ARG A 106 4.57 -17.74 32.47
C ARG A 106 4.10 -16.37 32.95
N ALA A 107 3.74 -15.49 32.02
CA ALA A 107 3.19 -14.16 32.31
C ALA A 107 1.74 -14.21 32.82
N LYS A 108 1.05 -15.35 32.64
CA LYS A 108 -0.38 -15.54 32.96
C LYS A 108 -1.27 -14.52 32.25
N VAL A 109 -0.98 -14.27 30.97
CA VAL A 109 -1.83 -13.41 30.12
C VAL A 109 -3.25 -13.95 30.13
N GLY A 110 -4.24 -13.07 30.33
CA GLY A 110 -5.63 -13.46 30.51
C GLY A 110 -6.30 -14.02 29.26
N TYR A 111 -5.80 -13.69 28.07
CA TYR A 111 -6.23 -14.26 26.80
C TYR A 111 -5.18 -14.14 25.70
N PHE A 112 -4.98 -15.19 24.90
CA PHE A 112 -4.01 -15.19 23.81
C PHE A 112 -4.65 -15.43 22.44
N VAL A 113 -4.50 -14.48 21.52
CA VAL A 113 -5.00 -14.59 20.14
C VAL A 113 -3.82 -14.84 19.21
N MET A 114 -3.79 -16.00 18.56
CA MET A 114 -2.75 -16.35 17.60
C MET A 114 -3.23 -16.10 16.17
N LEU A 115 -2.58 -15.22 15.41
CA LEU A 115 -2.77 -15.16 13.97
C LEU A 115 -1.90 -16.24 13.30
N GLY A 116 -2.57 -17.23 12.71
CA GLY A 116 -1.95 -18.30 11.93
C GLY A 116 -1.91 -18.00 10.43
N GLY A 117 -1.88 -19.07 9.63
CA GLY A 117 -1.91 -19.00 8.17
C GLY A 117 -2.99 -19.91 7.59
N THR A 118 -3.49 -19.58 6.40
CA THR A 118 -4.55 -20.35 5.71
C THR A 118 -4.24 -21.84 5.61
N GLY A 119 -2.96 -22.23 5.47
CA GLY A 119 -2.54 -23.63 5.40
C GLY A 119 -2.93 -24.50 6.60
N SER A 120 -3.28 -23.89 7.73
CA SER A 120 -3.77 -24.60 8.90
C SER A 120 -5.25 -25.00 8.86
N LEU A 121 -6.05 -24.39 7.97
CA LEU A 121 -7.47 -24.70 7.83
C LEU A 121 -7.65 -26.07 7.17
N HIS A 122 -8.75 -26.75 7.46
CA HIS A 122 -9.10 -28.01 6.83
C HIS A 122 -9.71 -27.79 5.45
N VAL A 123 -9.49 -28.71 4.53
CA VAL A 123 -10.23 -28.76 3.26
C VAL A 123 -11.64 -29.28 3.56
N PRO A 124 -12.71 -28.53 3.22
CA PRO A 124 -14.07 -28.97 3.50
C PRO A 124 -14.36 -30.34 2.87
N HIS A 125 -15.01 -31.22 3.64
CA HIS A 125 -15.37 -32.59 3.24
C HIS A 125 -14.20 -33.57 3.08
N GLU A 126 -12.97 -33.17 3.41
CA GLU A 126 -11.82 -34.06 3.52
C GLU A 126 -11.39 -34.13 4.98
N ASP A 127 -11.81 -35.18 5.69
CA ASP A 127 -11.44 -35.38 7.08
C ASP A 127 -9.90 -35.48 7.22
N ASP A 128 -9.34 -34.75 8.18
CA ASP A 128 -7.91 -34.72 8.55
C ASP A 128 -6.93 -34.13 7.50
N ILE A 129 -7.40 -33.52 6.40
CA ILE A 129 -6.53 -32.85 5.43
C ILE A 129 -6.53 -31.33 5.64
N CYS A 130 -5.38 -30.80 6.06
CA CYS A 130 -5.15 -29.37 6.06
C CYS A 130 -4.84 -28.85 4.66
N VAL A 131 -5.20 -27.59 4.41
CA VAL A 131 -4.94 -26.85 3.18
C VAL A 131 -3.45 -26.87 2.78
N ALA A 132 -2.54 -26.85 3.75
CA ALA A 132 -1.09 -26.95 3.52
C ALA A 132 -0.66 -28.28 2.85
N ASP A 133 -1.46 -29.33 2.97
CA ASP A 133 -1.17 -30.67 2.47
C ASP A 133 -1.88 -30.95 1.13
N SER A 134 -2.82 -30.09 0.74
CA SER A 134 -3.54 -30.18 -0.54
C SER A 134 -2.71 -29.62 -1.69
N LYS A 135 -2.41 -30.46 -2.70
CA LYS A 135 -1.76 -30.00 -3.94
C LYS A 135 -2.69 -29.12 -4.78
N ASP A 136 -3.98 -29.42 -4.77
CA ASP A 136 -4.99 -28.68 -5.52
C ASP A 136 -5.17 -27.26 -4.97
N PHE A 137 -4.97 -27.08 -3.67
CA PHE A 137 -5.01 -25.75 -3.05
C PHE A 137 -3.99 -24.80 -3.68
N PHE A 138 -2.73 -25.20 -3.84
CA PHE A 138 -1.71 -24.29 -4.38
C PHE A 138 -2.05 -23.80 -5.78
N LEU A 139 -2.59 -24.68 -6.63
CA LEU A 139 -3.03 -24.30 -7.96
C LEU A 139 -4.24 -23.35 -7.90
N ALA A 140 -5.29 -23.71 -7.16
CA ALA A 140 -6.47 -22.88 -6.98
C ALA A 140 -6.13 -21.51 -6.36
N TYR A 141 -5.20 -21.48 -5.41
CA TYR A 141 -4.72 -20.28 -4.73
C TYR A 141 -4.00 -19.34 -5.70
N ARG A 142 -3.04 -19.86 -6.49
CA ARG A 142 -2.31 -19.05 -7.48
C ARG A 142 -3.22 -18.54 -8.58
N ARG A 143 -4.21 -19.34 -9.01
CA ARG A 143 -5.28 -18.92 -9.94
C ARG A 143 -6.14 -17.81 -9.35
N GLY A 144 -6.61 -17.98 -8.11
CA GLY A 144 -7.42 -16.98 -7.39
C GLY A 144 -6.68 -15.66 -7.16
N ILE A 145 -5.39 -15.70 -6.82
CA ILE A 145 -4.54 -14.50 -6.77
C ILE A 145 -4.54 -13.80 -8.13
N ALA A 146 -4.32 -14.56 -9.21
CA ALA A 146 -4.18 -14.01 -10.55
C ALA A 146 -5.47 -13.38 -11.10
N ASP A 147 -6.65 -13.71 -10.55
CA ASP A 147 -7.89 -13.07 -10.95
C ASP A 147 -8.03 -11.62 -10.44
N SER A 148 -7.18 -11.19 -9.49
CA SER A 148 -7.27 -9.89 -8.81
C SER A 148 -5.96 -9.09 -8.99
N HIS A 149 -6.07 -7.82 -9.40
CA HIS A 149 -4.90 -7.00 -9.70
C HIS A 149 -4.19 -6.52 -8.43
N ALA A 150 -4.96 -6.12 -7.42
CA ALA A 150 -4.41 -5.70 -6.14
C ALA A 150 -3.85 -6.89 -5.35
N HIS A 151 -4.41 -8.10 -5.48
CA HIS A 151 -3.77 -9.29 -4.88
C HIS A 151 -2.42 -9.58 -5.53
N VAL A 152 -2.32 -9.57 -6.88
CA VAL A 152 -1.03 -9.73 -7.57
C VAL A 152 -0.03 -8.68 -7.10
N THR A 153 -0.43 -7.41 -7.05
CA THR A 153 0.45 -6.31 -6.64
C THR A 153 0.93 -6.49 -5.20
N TYR A 154 0.03 -6.82 -4.28
CA TYR A 154 0.37 -7.12 -2.89
C TYR A 154 1.35 -8.29 -2.77
N MET A 155 1.12 -9.38 -3.51
CA MET A 155 1.98 -10.56 -3.44
C MET A 155 3.34 -10.34 -4.10
N GLU A 156 3.44 -9.51 -5.13
CA GLU A 156 4.72 -9.07 -5.70
C GLU A 156 5.53 -8.24 -4.68
N GLU A 157 4.89 -7.29 -4.00
CA GLU A 157 5.54 -6.52 -2.94
C GLU A 157 5.99 -7.43 -1.77
N ARG A 158 5.13 -8.37 -1.35
CA ARG A 158 5.39 -9.24 -0.20
C ARG A 158 6.44 -10.32 -0.47
N LEU A 159 6.40 -10.95 -1.65
CA LEU A 159 7.26 -12.08 -2.01
C LEU A 159 8.55 -11.65 -2.71
N GLY A 160 8.65 -10.40 -3.19
CA GLY A 160 9.80 -9.91 -3.95
C GLY A 160 10.07 -10.79 -5.17
N PRO A 161 11.30 -11.33 -5.36
CA PRO A 161 11.64 -12.17 -6.50
C PRO A 161 10.71 -13.37 -6.71
N LEU A 162 10.19 -13.97 -5.63
CA LEU A 162 9.26 -15.11 -5.69
C LEU A 162 7.88 -14.72 -6.27
N GLY A 163 7.52 -13.43 -6.24
CA GLY A 163 6.28 -12.91 -6.80
C GLY A 163 6.38 -12.47 -8.26
N SER A 164 7.59 -12.29 -8.81
CA SER A 164 7.85 -11.64 -10.10
C SER A 164 7.10 -12.22 -11.31
N ASN A 165 6.76 -13.52 -11.28
CA ASN A 165 6.03 -14.18 -12.37
C ASN A 165 4.50 -14.10 -12.23
N LEU A 166 3.95 -13.59 -11.11
CA LEU A 166 2.51 -13.54 -10.87
C LEU A 166 1.79 -12.62 -11.85
N ARG A 167 2.36 -11.44 -12.16
CA ARG A 167 1.76 -10.52 -13.14
C ARG A 167 1.80 -11.06 -14.56
N VAL A 168 2.88 -11.74 -14.94
CA VAL A 168 2.99 -12.43 -16.23
C VAL A 168 1.91 -13.52 -16.34
N TYR A 169 1.79 -14.35 -15.29
CA TYR A 169 0.78 -15.40 -15.21
C TYR A 169 -0.66 -14.84 -15.28
N ARG A 170 -0.94 -13.77 -14.53
CA ARG A 170 -2.22 -13.06 -14.58
C ARG A 170 -2.52 -12.51 -15.98
N ASN A 171 -1.57 -11.84 -16.61
CA ASN A 171 -1.78 -11.24 -17.93
C ASN A 171 -2.06 -12.31 -18.98
N ALA A 172 -1.37 -13.46 -18.92
CA ALA A 172 -1.68 -14.60 -19.76
C ALA A 172 -3.10 -15.12 -19.52
N ARG A 173 -3.54 -15.25 -18.26
CA ARG A 173 -4.92 -15.68 -17.93
C ARG A 173 -5.98 -14.71 -18.47
N LEU A 174 -5.71 -13.39 -18.43
CA LEU A 174 -6.60 -12.42 -19.06
C LEU A 174 -6.62 -12.53 -20.59
N ALA A 175 -5.46 -12.72 -21.22
CA ALA A 175 -5.36 -12.87 -22.67
C ALA A 175 -6.17 -14.07 -23.18
N LEU A 176 -6.30 -15.15 -22.38
CA LEU A 176 -7.20 -16.27 -22.71
C LEU A 176 -8.67 -15.88 -22.86
N ARG A 177 -9.11 -14.81 -22.17
CA ARG A 177 -10.49 -14.29 -22.25
C ARG A 177 -10.67 -13.32 -23.43
N GLY A 178 -9.60 -12.94 -24.12
CA GLY A 178 -9.63 -12.05 -25.27
C GLY A 178 -10.10 -12.73 -26.56
N ASN A 179 -10.06 -11.99 -27.67
CA ASN A 179 -10.53 -12.47 -28.98
C ASN A 179 -9.42 -12.93 -29.94
N SER A 180 -8.14 -12.68 -29.63
CA SER A 180 -7.01 -13.02 -30.51
C SER A 180 -6.51 -14.46 -30.28
N GLU A 181 -6.60 -15.31 -31.30
CA GLU A 181 -6.13 -16.70 -31.20
C GLU A 181 -4.61 -16.83 -31.06
N GLU A 182 -3.84 -15.90 -31.65
CA GLU A 182 -2.38 -15.89 -31.50
C GLU A 182 -1.97 -15.54 -30.06
N GLU A 183 -2.64 -14.53 -29.46
CA GLU A 183 -2.40 -14.16 -28.06
C GLU A 183 -2.82 -15.27 -27.11
N LYS A 184 -3.94 -15.97 -27.40
CA LYS A 184 -4.37 -17.14 -26.64
C LYS A 184 -3.35 -18.27 -26.68
N ALA A 185 -2.74 -18.55 -27.84
CA ALA A 185 -1.73 -19.59 -27.96
C ALA A 185 -0.50 -19.29 -27.08
N LYS A 186 0.06 -18.07 -27.20
CA LYS A 186 1.17 -17.61 -26.35
C LYS A 186 0.82 -17.63 -24.86
N ALA A 187 -0.40 -17.21 -24.52
CA ALA A 187 -0.90 -17.23 -23.15
C ALA A 187 -1.01 -18.66 -22.58
N LYS A 188 -1.44 -19.64 -23.38
CA LYS A 188 -1.49 -21.05 -22.97
C LYS A 188 -0.10 -21.57 -22.59
N ASP A 189 0.93 -21.26 -23.37
CA ASP A 189 2.30 -21.71 -23.07
C ASP A 189 2.79 -21.16 -21.73
N VAL A 190 2.60 -19.85 -21.49
CA VAL A 190 2.95 -19.18 -20.23
C VAL A 190 2.22 -19.81 -19.04
N ILE A 191 0.91 -20.06 -19.18
CA ILE A 191 0.09 -20.67 -18.13
C ILE A 191 0.54 -22.10 -17.85
N ASN A 192 0.76 -22.89 -18.90
CA ASN A 192 1.17 -24.28 -18.77
C ASN A 192 2.53 -24.41 -18.09
N GLU A 193 3.50 -23.56 -18.46
CA GLU A 193 4.82 -23.55 -17.83
C GLU A 193 4.72 -23.18 -16.35
N TYR A 194 3.96 -22.14 -16.02
CA TYR A 194 3.77 -21.68 -14.64
C TYR A 194 3.10 -22.76 -13.77
N GLU A 195 1.99 -23.33 -14.25
CA GLU A 195 1.23 -24.35 -13.51
C GLU A 195 1.96 -25.70 -13.43
N ALA A 196 2.79 -26.05 -14.42
CA ALA A 196 3.63 -27.25 -14.35
C ALA A 196 4.66 -27.16 -13.21
N LYS A 197 5.25 -25.98 -12.99
CA LYS A 197 6.17 -25.74 -11.86
C LYS A 197 5.44 -25.90 -10.52
N LEU A 198 4.24 -25.33 -10.39
CA LEU A 198 3.44 -25.47 -9.16
C LEU A 198 3.09 -26.94 -8.84
N LYS A 199 2.80 -27.75 -9.87
CA LYS A 199 2.51 -29.18 -9.70
C LYS A 199 3.71 -29.99 -9.21
N GLN A 200 4.94 -29.54 -9.50
CA GLN A 200 6.17 -30.14 -8.99
C GLN A 200 6.42 -29.76 -7.51
N GLY A 201 5.88 -28.63 -7.06
CA GLY A 201 5.88 -28.17 -5.67
C GLY A 201 6.02 -26.66 -5.57
N ASP A 202 5.23 -26.02 -4.69
CA ASP A 202 5.35 -24.58 -4.41
C ASP A 202 6.51 -24.32 -3.44
N ALA A 203 7.37 -23.35 -3.76
CA ALA A 203 8.52 -22.99 -2.91
C ALA A 203 8.11 -22.49 -1.51
N ALA A 204 6.87 -22.03 -1.33
CA ALA A 204 6.34 -21.61 -0.03
C ALA A 204 5.76 -22.77 0.80
N ALA A 205 5.67 -23.99 0.25
CA ALA A 205 4.95 -25.10 0.89
C ALA A 205 5.53 -25.49 2.25
N GLU A 206 6.86 -25.51 2.43
CA GLU A 206 7.47 -25.81 3.73
C GLU A 206 7.07 -24.80 4.80
N PHE A 207 7.09 -23.50 4.48
CA PHE A 207 6.64 -22.48 5.41
C PHE A 207 5.15 -22.62 5.75
N ILE A 208 4.31 -22.86 4.73
CA ILE A 208 2.87 -23.01 4.93
C ILE A 208 2.58 -24.21 5.86
N LYS A 209 3.37 -25.29 5.76
CA LYS A 209 3.32 -26.40 6.71
C LYS A 209 3.75 -26.00 8.12
N ALA A 210 4.75 -25.13 8.29
CA ALA A 210 5.12 -24.62 9.61
C ALA A 210 3.95 -23.88 10.28
N ALA A 211 3.25 -23.01 9.53
CA ALA A 211 2.06 -22.31 10.02
C ALA A 211 0.87 -23.25 10.32
N ARG A 212 0.84 -24.43 9.72
CA ARG A 212 -0.10 -25.51 10.08
C ARG A 212 0.32 -26.20 11.37
N THR A 213 1.60 -26.56 11.50
CA THR A 213 2.13 -27.24 12.69
C THR A 213 1.93 -26.43 13.98
N THR A 214 1.93 -25.09 13.92
CA THR A 214 1.70 -24.26 15.12
C THR A 214 0.34 -24.46 15.76
N VAL A 215 -0.69 -24.90 15.02
CA VAL A 215 -2.01 -25.24 15.59
C VAL A 215 -1.90 -26.37 16.62
N MET A 216 -0.95 -27.30 16.43
CA MET A 216 -0.76 -28.44 17.35
C MET A 216 -0.31 -28.02 18.76
N PHE A 217 0.17 -26.79 18.95
CA PHE A 217 0.45 -26.28 20.30
C PHE A 217 -0.81 -25.89 21.07
N PHE A 218 -1.92 -25.68 20.36
CA PHE A 218 -3.19 -25.22 20.88
C PHE A 218 -4.21 -26.36 20.93
N ASP A 219 -4.21 -27.25 19.95
CA ASP A 219 -5.16 -28.35 19.88
C ASP A 219 -5.18 -29.20 21.18
N GLY A 220 -6.38 -29.41 21.73
CA GLY A 220 -6.61 -30.04 23.04
C GLY A 220 -6.02 -29.32 24.27
N ASN A 221 -5.23 -28.26 24.09
CA ASN A 221 -4.55 -27.56 25.18
C ASN A 221 -5.54 -26.63 25.90
N ARG A 222 -5.69 -26.83 27.21
CA ARG A 222 -6.54 -26.00 28.09
C ARG A 222 -5.74 -25.38 29.24
N SER A 223 -4.40 -25.35 29.12
CA SER A 223 -3.53 -24.84 30.18
C SER A 223 -3.43 -23.31 30.24
N PHE A 224 -4.04 -22.61 29.28
CA PHE A 224 -4.19 -21.15 29.20
C PHE A 224 -5.31 -20.84 28.20
N ASP A 225 -5.93 -19.67 28.28
CA ASP A 225 -7.02 -19.27 27.39
C ASP A 225 -6.47 -18.74 26.07
N TRP A 226 -6.92 -19.32 24.96
CA TRP A 226 -6.44 -18.96 23.63
C TRP A 226 -7.52 -19.05 22.56
N THR A 227 -7.28 -18.41 21.43
CA THR A 227 -7.96 -18.65 20.16
C THR A 227 -6.97 -18.57 19.01
N TYR A 228 -7.24 -19.30 17.93
CA TYR A 228 -6.37 -19.36 16.76
C TYR A 228 -7.14 -18.89 15.54
N VAL A 229 -6.72 -17.78 14.95
CA VAL A 229 -7.36 -17.20 13.76
C VAL A 229 -6.47 -17.41 12.56
N SER A 230 -6.99 -18.04 11.50
CA SER A 230 -6.29 -18.21 10.23
C SER A 230 -6.97 -17.38 9.15
N PRO A 231 -6.24 -16.51 8.43
CA PRO A 231 -6.84 -15.75 7.34
C PRO A 231 -7.45 -16.66 6.28
N SER A 232 -8.55 -16.23 5.68
CA SER A 232 -9.06 -16.85 4.44
C SER A 232 -8.00 -16.80 3.34
N ALA A 233 -8.09 -17.71 2.36
CA ALA A 233 -7.06 -17.87 1.34
C ALA A 233 -6.67 -16.55 0.66
N LEU A 234 -7.64 -15.77 0.21
CA LEU A 234 -7.35 -14.53 -0.51
C LEU A 234 -7.16 -13.32 0.42
N TYR A 235 -6.28 -13.44 1.42
CA TYR A 235 -5.94 -12.38 2.39
C TYR A 235 -5.02 -11.31 1.79
N ARG A 236 -5.49 -10.05 1.74
CA ARG A 236 -4.78 -8.93 1.11
C ARG A 236 -5.18 -7.56 1.69
N PRO A 237 -4.44 -6.47 1.41
CA PRO A 237 -4.98 -5.12 1.60
C PRO A 237 -6.25 -4.95 0.77
N GLY A 238 -7.24 -4.26 1.31
CA GLY A 238 -8.51 -4.04 0.63
C GLY A 238 -9.40 -3.08 1.41
N LYS A 239 -10.56 -2.77 0.85
CA LYS A 239 -11.55 -1.90 1.49
C LYS A 239 -11.97 -2.44 2.87
N ARG A 240 -12.09 -1.54 3.85
CA ARG A 240 -12.75 -1.82 5.13
C ARG A 240 -14.26 -1.81 4.90
N THR A 241 -14.89 -2.98 4.95
CA THR A 241 -16.34 -3.11 4.78
C THR A 241 -17.08 -2.99 6.11
N GLY A 242 -16.40 -3.28 7.21
CA GLY A 242 -17.01 -3.29 8.54
C GLY A 242 -17.84 -4.54 8.82
N LYS A 243 -17.81 -5.53 7.92
CA LYS A 243 -18.58 -6.77 8.02
C LYS A 243 -17.68 -7.95 7.70
N TYR A 244 -17.85 -9.05 8.44
CA TYR A 244 -17.14 -10.28 8.18
C TYR A 244 -18.02 -11.50 8.49
N GLY A 245 -17.76 -12.61 7.80
CA GLY A 245 -18.28 -13.93 8.13
C GLY A 245 -17.23 -14.74 8.89
N VAL A 246 -17.67 -15.71 9.70
CA VAL A 246 -16.77 -16.61 10.44
C VAL A 246 -17.03 -18.07 10.06
N THR A 247 -15.95 -18.82 9.86
CA THR A 247 -15.96 -20.28 9.68
C THR A 247 -15.04 -20.89 10.73
N ILE A 248 -15.43 -22.02 11.31
CA ILE A 248 -14.66 -22.75 12.32
C ILE A 248 -13.93 -23.91 11.63
N ASN A 249 -12.63 -24.05 11.90
CA ASN A 249 -11.71 -25.10 11.41
C ASN A 249 -11.49 -25.19 9.89
N ASP A 250 -12.50 -24.88 9.08
CA ASP A 250 -12.51 -25.17 7.65
C ASP A 250 -12.15 -23.95 6.79
N LEU A 251 -11.59 -24.22 5.61
CA LEU A 251 -11.35 -23.21 4.59
C LEU A 251 -12.69 -22.64 4.09
N PRO A 252 -12.92 -21.31 4.19
CA PRO A 252 -14.15 -20.72 3.68
C PRO A 252 -14.21 -20.78 2.15
N LEU A 253 -15.28 -21.36 1.61
CA LEU A 253 -15.51 -21.51 0.17
C LEU A 253 -16.84 -20.87 -0.28
N LYS A 254 -16.87 -20.40 -1.52
CA LYS A 254 -18.05 -19.86 -2.20
C LYS A 254 -18.89 -20.99 -2.80
N GLY A 255 -20.20 -20.97 -2.52
CA GLY A 255 -21.18 -21.87 -3.14
C GLY A 255 -20.88 -23.35 -2.89
N GLU A 256 -21.51 -24.24 -3.65
CA GLU A 256 -21.30 -25.69 -3.62
C GLU A 256 -20.22 -26.12 -4.64
N PRO A 257 -19.57 -27.30 -4.46
CA PRO A 257 -18.59 -27.83 -5.41
C PRO A 257 -19.17 -27.96 -6.83
N GLN A 258 -18.37 -27.64 -7.86
CA GLN A 258 -18.73 -27.81 -9.26
C GLN A 258 -17.74 -28.75 -9.95
N GLY A 259 -18.19 -29.95 -10.32
CA GLY A 259 -17.33 -30.98 -10.93
C GLY A 259 -16.35 -31.60 -9.94
N ASP A 260 -15.24 -32.14 -10.45
CA ASP A 260 -14.29 -32.94 -9.67
C ASP A 260 -13.31 -32.12 -8.79
N ASN A 261 -13.25 -30.79 -8.97
CA ASN A 261 -12.34 -29.92 -8.20
C ASN A 261 -13.09 -29.14 -7.12
N LEU A 262 -12.73 -29.41 -5.86
CA LEU A 262 -13.35 -28.78 -4.68
C LEU A 262 -13.04 -27.27 -4.55
N LEU A 263 -11.90 -26.79 -5.03
CA LEU A 263 -11.36 -25.46 -4.67
C LEU A 263 -11.41 -24.44 -5.80
N GLU A 264 -11.36 -24.89 -7.06
CA GLU A 264 -11.25 -24.03 -8.23
C GLU A 264 -12.38 -22.98 -8.29
N GLY A 265 -12.01 -21.70 -8.37
CA GLY A 265 -12.96 -20.58 -8.47
C GLY A 265 -13.81 -20.32 -7.21
N ARG A 266 -13.57 -21.04 -6.11
CA ARG A 266 -14.39 -20.99 -4.89
C ARG A 266 -13.70 -20.35 -3.69
N LEU A 267 -12.40 -20.08 -3.75
CA LEU A 267 -11.66 -19.50 -2.64
C LEU A 267 -12.24 -18.13 -2.23
N LEU A 268 -12.55 -17.97 -0.95
CA LEU A 268 -12.89 -16.69 -0.36
C LEU A 268 -11.65 -15.98 0.21
N GLY A 269 -11.81 -14.71 0.56
CA GLY A 269 -10.76 -13.90 1.14
C GLY A 269 -11.28 -12.98 2.23
N VAL A 270 -10.37 -12.19 2.77
CA VAL A 270 -10.66 -11.16 3.76
C VAL A 270 -9.68 -10.00 3.56
N SER A 271 -10.14 -8.77 3.76
CA SER A 271 -9.25 -7.61 3.76
C SER A 271 -8.48 -7.53 5.08
N ALA A 272 -7.28 -6.96 5.08
CA ALA A 272 -6.53 -6.67 6.31
C ALA A 272 -7.33 -5.88 7.34
N ALA A 273 -8.10 -4.91 6.88
CA ALA A 273 -8.95 -4.10 7.74
C ALA A 273 -10.10 -4.90 8.36
N ASP A 274 -10.78 -5.76 7.60
CA ASP A 274 -11.91 -6.53 8.13
C ASP A 274 -11.45 -7.70 9.01
N LEU A 275 -10.28 -8.30 8.73
CA LEU A 275 -9.67 -9.28 9.65
C LEU A 275 -9.29 -8.63 10.99
N ALA A 276 -8.74 -7.40 10.95
CA ALA A 276 -8.46 -6.64 12.16
C ALA A 276 -9.73 -6.36 13.00
N ILE A 277 -10.87 -6.08 12.36
CA ILE A 277 -12.17 -5.96 13.04
C ILE A 277 -12.55 -7.29 13.70
N ALA A 278 -12.46 -8.40 12.97
CA ALA A 278 -12.82 -9.71 13.51
C ALA A 278 -11.95 -10.09 14.73
N ILE A 279 -10.65 -9.80 14.67
CA ILE A 279 -9.71 -10.02 15.77
C ILE A 279 -10.03 -9.08 16.95
N ALA A 280 -10.33 -7.80 16.71
CA ALA A 280 -10.71 -6.86 17.76
C ALA A 280 -12.02 -7.27 18.45
N ASP A 281 -13.02 -7.72 17.69
CA ASP A 281 -14.26 -8.28 18.24
C ASP A 281 -13.97 -9.51 19.14
N GLU A 282 -13.04 -10.36 18.73
CA GLU A 282 -12.64 -11.53 19.52
C GLU A 282 -11.83 -11.15 20.77
N VAL A 283 -10.99 -10.11 20.71
CA VAL A 283 -10.29 -9.54 21.87
C VAL A 283 -11.31 -9.06 22.93
N GLU A 284 -12.39 -8.43 22.49
CA GLU A 284 -13.44 -7.88 23.37
C GLU A 284 -14.38 -8.97 23.91
N THR A 285 -14.74 -9.96 23.09
CA THR A 285 -15.83 -10.90 23.42
C THR A 285 -15.35 -12.28 23.87
N ARG A 286 -14.13 -12.69 23.49
CA ARG A 286 -13.55 -14.02 23.73
C ARG A 286 -14.47 -15.18 23.29
N LYS A 287 -15.25 -14.93 22.24
CA LYS A 287 -16.32 -15.83 21.78
C LYS A 287 -15.74 -17.15 21.26
N TYR A 288 -14.55 -17.12 20.69
CA TYR A 288 -13.89 -18.24 20.03
C TYR A 288 -12.78 -18.86 20.89
N ILE A 289 -12.92 -18.79 22.22
CA ILE A 289 -12.01 -19.45 23.15
C ILE A 289 -11.90 -20.95 22.83
N TYR A 290 -10.66 -21.42 22.73
CA TYR A 290 -10.26 -22.76 22.35
C TYR A 290 -10.71 -23.22 20.95
N GLN A 291 -11.02 -22.28 20.07
CA GLN A 291 -11.40 -22.56 18.70
C GLN A 291 -10.31 -22.14 17.71
N HIS A 292 -10.25 -22.86 16.60
CA HIS A 292 -9.57 -22.43 15.39
C HIS A 292 -10.62 -21.91 14.41
N TRP A 293 -10.45 -20.69 13.91
CA TRP A 293 -11.44 -20.04 13.07
C TRP A 293 -10.82 -19.18 11.96
N SER A 294 -11.65 -18.81 10.98
CA SER A 294 -11.29 -17.93 9.88
C SER A 294 -12.35 -16.85 9.69
N ALA A 295 -11.92 -15.69 9.19
CA ALA A 295 -12.80 -14.61 8.79
C ALA A 295 -12.81 -14.45 7.27
N THR A 296 -13.96 -14.08 6.71
CA THR A 296 -14.15 -13.68 5.31
C THR A 296 -14.76 -12.30 5.23
N SER A 297 -14.45 -11.54 4.18
CA SER A 297 -15.14 -10.29 3.87
C SER A 297 -15.36 -10.12 2.37
N ASP A 298 -16.13 -9.09 2.00
CA ASP A 298 -16.38 -8.78 0.60
C ASP A 298 -15.13 -8.16 -0.04
N LEU A 299 -14.58 -8.86 -1.03
CA LEU A 299 -13.41 -8.49 -1.82
C LEU A 299 -13.77 -8.17 -3.28
N SER A 300 -15.04 -7.84 -3.56
CA SER A 300 -15.52 -7.47 -4.89
C SER A 300 -14.93 -6.16 -5.45
N ASP A 301 -14.21 -5.40 -4.61
CA ASP A 301 -13.52 -4.15 -4.96
C ASP A 301 -12.39 -4.30 -6.00
N ASP A 302 -11.95 -5.53 -6.25
CA ASP A 302 -10.86 -5.88 -7.17
C ASP A 302 -11.23 -7.08 -8.05
N ALA A 303 -12.52 -7.22 -8.36
CA ALA A 303 -12.90 -7.98 -9.53
C ALA A 303 -12.19 -7.38 -10.76
N PRO A 304 -11.91 -8.16 -11.82
CA PRO A 304 -11.58 -7.61 -13.12
C PRO A 304 -12.80 -6.85 -13.65
N ALA A 305 -13.08 -5.68 -13.06
CA ALA A 305 -13.93 -4.68 -13.63
C ALA A 305 -13.23 -4.15 -14.89
N PRO A 306 -13.98 -3.75 -15.91
CA PRO A 306 -13.41 -2.90 -16.94
C PRO A 306 -12.78 -1.70 -16.24
N SER A 307 -11.46 -1.60 -16.29
CA SER A 307 -10.80 -0.35 -15.94
C SER A 307 -11.28 0.64 -17.01
N ASP A 308 -12.16 1.57 -16.65
CA ASP A 308 -12.65 2.63 -17.53
C ASP A 308 -11.53 3.67 -17.76
N ILE A 309 -10.40 3.19 -18.28
CA ILE A 309 -9.23 3.99 -18.61
C ILE A 309 -9.50 4.60 -19.97
N LEU A 310 -9.74 5.90 -19.97
CA LEU A 310 -9.77 6.69 -21.19
C LEU A 310 -8.37 7.27 -21.45
N PHE A 311 -7.74 6.83 -22.54
CA PHE A 311 -6.54 7.48 -23.04
C PHE A 311 -6.90 8.55 -24.08
N LYS A 312 -6.34 9.76 -23.91
CA LYS A 312 -6.38 10.83 -24.89
C LYS A 312 -5.03 11.52 -24.94
N LYS A 313 -4.43 11.58 -26.13
CA LYS A 313 -3.21 12.37 -26.36
C LYS A 313 -3.52 13.85 -26.14
N CYS A 314 -2.68 14.52 -25.35
CA CYS A 314 -2.78 15.94 -25.05
C CYS A 314 -1.37 16.49 -24.78
N ASP A 315 -0.96 17.52 -25.52
CA ASP A 315 0.18 18.36 -25.17
C ASP A 315 -0.29 19.45 -24.20
N VAL A 316 0.16 19.37 -22.94
CA VAL A 316 -0.25 20.31 -21.89
C VAL A 316 0.21 21.74 -22.15
N SER A 317 1.20 21.96 -23.02
CA SER A 317 1.66 23.30 -23.40
C SER A 317 0.72 24.00 -24.39
N ILE A 318 -0.27 23.28 -24.93
CA ILE A 318 -1.24 23.79 -25.91
C ILE A 318 -2.63 23.92 -25.25
N TRP A 319 -3.06 25.16 -24.99
CA TRP A 319 -4.33 25.46 -24.31
C TRP A 319 -5.55 24.74 -24.91
N ALA A 320 -5.68 24.74 -26.23
CA ALA A 320 -6.80 24.10 -26.92
C ALA A 320 -6.86 22.59 -26.68
N GLU A 321 -5.71 21.91 -26.61
CA GLU A 321 -5.67 20.46 -26.33
C GLU A 321 -6.03 20.16 -24.88
N VAL A 322 -5.60 21.00 -23.93
CA VAL A 322 -6.01 20.84 -22.52
C VAL A 322 -7.51 21.02 -22.35
N VAL A 323 -8.11 22.01 -23.03
CA VAL A 323 -9.58 22.20 -23.01
C VAL A 323 -10.30 21.00 -23.61
N ASP A 324 -9.86 20.51 -24.77
CA ASP A 324 -10.43 19.33 -25.44
C ASP A 324 -10.33 18.08 -24.57
N PHE A 325 -9.18 17.86 -23.92
CA PHE A 325 -8.95 16.75 -23.00
C PHE A 325 -9.98 16.74 -21.85
N PHE A 326 -10.17 17.87 -21.17
CA PHE A 326 -11.13 17.96 -20.08
C PHE A 326 -12.58 17.83 -20.56
N GLN A 327 -12.92 18.39 -21.71
CA GLN A 327 -14.26 18.27 -22.29
C GLN A 327 -14.60 16.81 -22.61
N GLN A 328 -13.70 16.08 -23.27
CA GLN A 328 -13.93 14.67 -23.63
C GLN A 328 -13.96 13.77 -22.40
N THR A 329 -13.10 14.01 -21.41
CA THR A 329 -13.13 13.29 -20.13
C THR A 329 -14.49 13.48 -19.45
N TYR A 330 -14.96 14.73 -19.33
CA TYR A 330 -16.25 15.02 -18.71
C TYR A 330 -17.44 14.44 -19.48
N GLN A 331 -17.42 14.48 -20.81
CA GLN A 331 -18.48 13.90 -21.64
C GLN A 331 -18.58 12.37 -21.49
N LYS A 332 -17.46 11.69 -21.29
CA LYS A 332 -17.39 10.23 -21.28
C LYS A 332 -17.53 9.62 -19.88
N LEU A 333 -16.94 10.27 -18.88
CA LEU A 333 -16.88 9.76 -17.50
C LEU A 333 -17.79 10.55 -16.54
N GLY A 334 -18.24 11.74 -16.92
CA GLY A 334 -19.07 12.60 -16.09
C GLY A 334 -18.25 13.53 -15.17
N PRO A 335 -18.74 13.81 -13.94
CA PRO A 335 -18.05 14.65 -12.96
C PRO A 335 -16.58 14.24 -12.74
N ILE A 336 -15.72 15.22 -12.46
CA ILE A 336 -14.30 14.99 -12.18
C ILE A 336 -14.05 15.33 -10.71
N ASP A 337 -13.72 14.34 -9.89
CA ASP A 337 -13.47 14.54 -8.45
C ASP A 337 -12.02 14.95 -8.15
N ALA A 338 -11.07 14.52 -8.98
CA ALA A 338 -9.65 14.78 -8.77
C ALA A 338 -8.88 14.96 -10.08
N VAL A 339 -7.86 15.81 -10.03
CA VAL A 339 -6.91 16.03 -11.12
C VAL A 339 -5.49 15.98 -10.57
N ILE A 340 -4.67 15.12 -11.17
CA ILE A 340 -3.23 15.01 -10.86
C ILE A 340 -2.46 15.60 -12.04
N SER A 341 -1.93 16.82 -11.88
CA SER A 341 -1.10 17.50 -12.89
C SER A 341 0.34 17.01 -12.79
N ASN A 342 0.63 15.88 -13.45
CA ASN A 342 1.93 15.20 -13.41
C ASN A 342 2.89 15.55 -14.55
N ALA A 343 2.39 16.07 -15.68
CA ALA A 343 3.19 16.31 -16.87
C ALA A 343 4.39 17.24 -16.58
N GLY A 344 5.58 16.83 -17.04
CA GLY A 344 6.78 17.63 -16.91
C GLY A 344 7.96 17.02 -17.65
N ILE A 345 8.90 17.88 -18.04
CA ILE A 345 10.17 17.52 -18.69
C ILE A 345 11.33 18.12 -17.92
N ASN A 346 12.51 17.54 -18.10
CA ASN A 346 13.78 18.16 -17.75
C ASN A 346 14.66 18.23 -19.00
N LYS A 347 15.55 19.22 -19.02
CA LYS A 347 16.58 19.35 -20.04
C LYS A 347 17.83 19.90 -19.38
N VAL A 348 18.99 19.37 -19.75
CA VAL A 348 20.27 19.98 -19.36
C VAL A 348 20.47 21.16 -20.29
N GLU A 349 20.22 22.35 -19.76
CA GLU A 349 20.42 23.63 -20.44
C GLU A 349 21.53 24.38 -19.71
N THR A 350 22.37 25.08 -20.46
CA THR A 350 23.42 25.92 -19.90
C THR A 350 23.04 27.37 -20.15
N LEU A 351 22.91 28.13 -19.06
CA LEU A 351 22.79 29.59 -19.10
C LEU A 351 24.17 30.25 -18.99
N ILE A 352 25.23 29.44 -18.91
CA ILE A 352 26.60 29.87 -18.61
C ILE A 352 27.50 29.69 -19.83
N ASP A 353 27.38 28.56 -20.53
CA ASP A 353 28.18 28.24 -21.70
C ASP A 353 27.43 28.61 -22.97
N GLU A 354 28.09 29.35 -23.87
CA GLU A 354 27.57 29.58 -25.21
C GLU A 354 27.94 28.38 -26.10
N PRO A 355 27.02 27.84 -26.93
CA PRO A 355 27.41 26.90 -27.97
C PRO A 355 28.31 27.63 -28.96
N VAL A 356 29.63 27.46 -28.82
CA VAL A 356 30.62 28.15 -29.64
C VAL A 356 30.53 27.64 -31.08
N ASP A 357 30.01 28.46 -32.00
CA ASP A 357 30.30 28.28 -33.43
C ASP A 357 31.73 28.78 -33.68
N THR A 358 32.68 27.86 -33.67
CA THR A 358 34.11 28.15 -33.85
C THR A 358 34.45 28.71 -35.24
N ASN A 359 33.49 28.82 -36.16
CA ASN A 359 33.71 29.31 -37.52
C ASN A 359 33.28 30.77 -37.77
N ARG A 360 32.74 31.49 -36.77
CA ARG A 360 32.26 32.88 -36.95
C ARG A 360 32.62 33.78 -35.76
N ALA A 361 33.92 34.00 -35.56
CA ALA A 361 34.45 34.76 -34.41
C ALA A 361 34.13 36.28 -34.39
N GLU A 362 33.45 36.85 -35.39
CA GLU A 362 33.23 38.31 -35.50
C GLU A 362 31.77 38.77 -35.38
N VAL A 363 30.80 37.87 -35.21
CA VAL A 363 29.38 38.24 -34.99
C VAL A 363 28.89 37.61 -33.69
N LEU A 364 28.44 38.44 -32.75
CA LEU A 364 27.82 37.99 -31.50
C LEU A 364 26.42 37.42 -31.82
N GLU A 365 26.33 36.15 -32.19
CA GLU A 365 25.05 35.44 -32.40
C GLU A 365 24.61 34.74 -31.10
N LEU A 366 24.12 35.51 -30.13
CA LEU A 366 23.46 34.95 -28.95
C LEU A 366 22.19 34.19 -29.35
N GLN A 367 22.12 32.89 -29.02
CA GLN A 367 20.93 32.09 -29.25
C GLN A 367 19.89 32.32 -28.14
N GLU A 368 18.61 32.35 -28.51
CA GLU A 368 17.52 32.39 -27.54
C GLU A 368 17.56 31.12 -26.67
N PRO A 369 17.44 31.24 -25.34
CA PRO A 369 17.38 30.07 -24.47
C PRO A 369 16.12 29.26 -24.76
N ASP A 370 16.24 27.94 -24.68
CA ASP A 370 15.10 27.04 -24.78
C ASP A 370 14.19 27.23 -23.55
N VAL A 371 12.92 27.56 -23.79
CA VAL A 371 11.90 27.77 -22.75
C VAL A 371 10.86 26.65 -22.69
N SER A 372 11.10 25.53 -23.39
CA SER A 372 10.19 24.38 -23.43
C SER A 372 9.90 23.82 -22.04
N VAL A 373 10.91 23.78 -21.15
CA VAL A 373 10.76 23.35 -19.76
C VAL A 373 9.73 24.23 -19.03
N LEU A 374 9.78 25.55 -19.20
CA LEU A 374 8.81 26.48 -18.61
C LEU A 374 7.42 26.33 -19.24
N LYS A 375 7.35 26.16 -20.57
CA LYS A 375 6.07 25.96 -21.28
C LYS A 375 5.34 24.71 -20.79
N VAL A 376 6.04 23.59 -20.61
CA VAL A 376 5.42 22.33 -20.16
C VAL A 376 5.19 22.36 -18.65
N ASN A 377 6.22 22.61 -17.85
CA ASN A 377 6.18 22.43 -16.40
C ASN A 377 5.46 23.55 -15.65
N THR A 378 5.38 24.75 -16.24
CA THR A 378 4.75 25.92 -15.60
C THR A 378 3.45 26.27 -16.30
N ILE A 379 3.51 26.69 -17.57
CA ILE A 379 2.33 27.14 -18.30
C ILE A 379 1.33 25.99 -18.47
N GLY A 380 1.81 24.79 -18.81
CA GLY A 380 0.93 23.61 -18.92
C GLY A 380 0.24 23.25 -17.61
N THR A 381 0.95 23.32 -16.48
CA THR A 381 0.34 23.14 -15.16
C THR A 381 -0.71 24.20 -14.85
N TRP A 382 -0.51 25.46 -15.27
CA TRP A 382 -1.52 26.52 -15.13
C TRP A 382 -2.76 26.24 -15.97
N TYR A 383 -2.58 25.79 -17.21
CA TYR A 383 -3.70 25.41 -18.09
C TYR A 383 -4.50 24.26 -17.50
N VAL A 384 -3.84 23.20 -17.05
CA VAL A 384 -4.49 22.06 -16.38
C VAL A 384 -5.23 22.52 -15.12
N SER A 385 -4.60 23.36 -14.28
CA SER A 385 -5.21 23.87 -13.05
C SER A 385 -6.46 24.72 -13.33
N LYS A 386 -6.42 25.56 -14.38
CA LYS A 386 -7.54 26.38 -14.81
C LYS A 386 -8.73 25.53 -15.26
N CYS A 387 -8.47 24.52 -16.08
CA CYS A 387 -9.51 23.59 -16.54
C CYS A 387 -10.05 22.74 -15.39
N ALA A 388 -9.19 22.20 -14.53
CA ALA A 388 -9.58 21.46 -13.34
C ALA A 388 -10.57 22.25 -12.47
N ILE A 389 -10.20 23.47 -12.08
CA ILE A 389 -11.06 24.35 -11.27
C ILE A 389 -12.39 24.67 -11.99
N HIS A 390 -12.37 24.85 -13.32
CA HIS A 390 -13.61 25.07 -14.08
C HIS A 390 -14.56 23.87 -13.99
N PHE A 391 -14.05 22.65 -14.18
CA PHE A 391 -14.88 21.44 -14.17
C PHE A 391 -15.29 21.01 -12.76
N PHE A 392 -14.45 21.20 -11.75
CA PHE A 392 -14.81 21.01 -10.34
C PHE A 392 -16.01 21.86 -9.94
N ARG A 393 -16.03 23.13 -10.35
CA ARG A 393 -17.14 24.05 -10.06
C ARG A 393 -18.47 23.68 -10.71
N LYS A 394 -18.51 22.71 -11.62
CA LYS A 394 -19.76 22.17 -12.16
C LYS A 394 -20.43 21.16 -11.22
N HIS A 395 -19.70 20.67 -10.22
CA HIS A 395 -20.14 19.66 -9.23
C HIS A 395 -19.81 20.09 -7.80
N PRO A 396 -20.37 21.21 -7.31
CA PRO A 396 -20.08 21.73 -5.98
C PRO A 396 -20.53 20.82 -4.82
N GLU A 397 -21.33 19.80 -5.10
CA GLU A 397 -21.78 18.78 -4.13
C GLU A 397 -20.66 17.85 -3.66
N THR A 398 -19.57 17.75 -4.42
CA THR A 398 -18.44 16.87 -4.11
C THR A 398 -17.16 17.69 -3.97
N ARG A 399 -16.47 17.51 -2.83
CA ARG A 399 -15.15 18.09 -2.64
C ARG A 399 -14.20 17.62 -3.73
N SER A 400 -13.53 18.56 -4.39
CA SER A 400 -12.61 18.26 -5.48
C SER A 400 -11.14 18.44 -5.10
N GLN A 401 -10.25 17.68 -5.72
CA GLN A 401 -8.84 17.59 -5.35
C GLN A 401 -7.90 17.90 -6.52
N LEU A 402 -7.14 18.98 -6.42
CA LEU A 402 -6.06 19.30 -7.37
C LEU A 402 -4.70 18.93 -6.75
N VAL A 403 -3.99 18.01 -7.40
CA VAL A 403 -2.64 17.60 -6.99
C VAL A 403 -1.65 18.05 -8.04
N LEU A 404 -0.68 18.86 -7.64
CA LEU A 404 0.36 19.40 -8.50
C LEU A 404 1.66 18.60 -8.32
N PHE A 405 2.33 18.23 -9.41
CA PHE A 405 3.67 17.65 -9.31
C PHE A 405 4.74 18.73 -9.40
N GLY A 406 5.31 19.04 -8.24
CA GLY A 406 6.56 19.76 -8.11
C GLY A 406 7.75 18.84 -8.36
N SER A 407 8.77 19.03 -7.54
CA SER A 407 10.00 18.26 -7.45
C SER A 407 10.71 18.72 -6.17
N VAL A 408 11.67 17.96 -5.68
CA VAL A 408 12.57 18.52 -4.67
C VAL A 408 13.32 19.77 -5.16
N ALA A 409 13.51 19.90 -6.48
CA ALA A 409 14.02 21.10 -7.14
C ALA A 409 13.13 22.35 -6.99
N SER A 410 11.93 22.21 -6.40
CA SER A 410 11.09 23.36 -6.02
C SER A 410 11.60 24.06 -4.76
N PHE A 411 12.41 23.36 -3.95
CA PHE A 411 12.87 23.82 -2.64
C PHE A 411 14.40 23.97 -2.58
N PHE A 412 15.12 23.03 -3.20
CA PHE A 412 16.58 22.99 -3.17
C PHE A 412 17.15 23.13 -4.58
N ASP A 413 18.37 23.64 -4.66
CA ASP A 413 19.12 23.71 -5.89
C ASP A 413 19.47 22.30 -6.40
N THR A 414 19.35 22.10 -7.71
CA THR A 414 19.80 20.87 -8.39
C THR A 414 20.61 21.22 -9.64
N PRO A 415 21.84 21.75 -9.50
CA PRO A 415 22.69 22.05 -10.64
C PRO A 415 22.96 20.80 -11.50
N PRO A 416 23.03 20.92 -12.85
CA PRO A 416 22.92 22.14 -13.65
C PRO A 416 21.47 22.44 -14.13
N LEU A 417 20.44 21.97 -13.44
CA LEU A 417 19.04 22.05 -13.94
C LEU A 417 18.37 23.39 -13.63
N TYR A 418 18.90 24.50 -14.14
CA TYR A 418 18.47 25.87 -13.78
C TYR A 418 17.01 26.16 -14.12
N THR A 419 16.61 25.95 -15.39
CA THR A 419 15.25 26.21 -15.88
C THR A 419 14.24 25.22 -15.29
N TYR A 420 14.67 23.99 -15.00
CA TYR A 420 13.88 23.01 -14.28
C TYR A 420 13.58 23.47 -12.85
N CYS A 421 14.59 23.90 -12.09
CA CYS A 421 14.42 24.44 -10.73
C CYS A 421 13.44 25.62 -10.75
N ALA A 422 13.65 26.59 -11.66
CA ALA A 422 12.76 27.73 -11.83
C ALA A 422 11.32 27.29 -12.13
N SER A 423 11.15 26.33 -13.04
CA SER A 423 9.81 25.83 -13.42
C SER A 423 9.09 25.13 -12.27
N LYS A 424 9.81 24.37 -11.43
CA LYS A 424 9.25 23.64 -10.29
C LYS A 424 9.00 24.54 -9.08
N ALA A 425 9.84 25.54 -8.85
CA ALA A 425 9.55 26.62 -7.91
C ALA A 425 8.27 27.40 -8.32
N ALA A 426 8.02 27.58 -9.62
CA ALA A 426 6.77 28.19 -10.09
C ALA A 426 5.53 27.33 -9.80
N VAL A 427 5.64 25.99 -9.81
CA VAL A 427 4.56 25.09 -9.37
C VAL A 427 4.27 25.24 -7.87
N LEU A 428 5.30 25.36 -7.03
CA LEU A 428 5.13 25.67 -5.61
C LEU A 428 4.46 27.04 -5.40
N GLY A 429 4.85 28.05 -6.19
CA GLY A 429 4.18 29.35 -6.20
C GLY A 429 2.69 29.24 -6.57
N LEU A 430 2.35 28.42 -7.56
CA LEU A 430 0.97 28.15 -7.96
C LEU A 430 0.17 27.50 -6.82
N LEU A 431 0.71 26.48 -6.15
CA LEU A 431 0.09 25.88 -4.96
C LEU A 431 -0.28 26.97 -3.95
N ARG A 432 0.69 27.78 -3.55
CA ARG A 432 0.51 28.82 -2.52
C ARG A 432 -0.48 29.90 -2.94
N GLY A 433 -0.53 30.25 -4.22
CA GLY A 433 -1.50 31.20 -4.77
C GLY A 433 -2.93 30.66 -4.85
N LEU A 434 -3.11 29.35 -5.04
CA LEU A 434 -4.43 28.74 -5.16
C LEU A 434 -5.02 28.28 -3.81
N ARG A 435 -4.19 27.78 -2.88
CA ARG A 435 -4.64 27.04 -1.69
C ARG A 435 -5.62 27.75 -0.77
N THR A 436 -5.62 29.09 -0.76
CA THR A 436 -6.57 29.91 0.03
C THR A 436 -7.79 30.34 -0.78
N GLN A 437 -7.64 30.49 -2.10
CA GLN A 437 -8.66 31.02 -2.99
C GLN A 437 -9.68 29.98 -3.44
N THR A 438 -9.28 28.71 -3.48
CA THR A 438 -10.12 27.62 -3.99
C THR A 438 -11.00 26.98 -2.90
N VAL A 439 -10.71 27.24 -1.61
CA VAL A 439 -11.46 26.68 -0.46
C VAL A 439 -12.94 27.08 -0.50
N LYS A 440 -13.26 28.29 -0.97
CA LYS A 440 -14.65 28.77 -1.12
C LYS A 440 -15.48 27.98 -2.13
N TYR A 441 -14.85 27.13 -2.93
CA TYR A 441 -15.49 26.23 -3.88
C TYR A 441 -15.36 24.76 -3.47
N ASP A 442 -14.94 24.48 -2.23
CA ASP A 442 -14.62 23.14 -1.72
C ASP A 442 -13.62 22.39 -2.63
N ILE A 443 -12.59 23.11 -3.07
CA ILE A 443 -11.47 22.57 -3.85
C ILE A 443 -10.20 22.69 -3.02
N SER A 444 -9.57 21.55 -2.71
CA SER A 444 -8.23 21.54 -2.13
C SER A 444 -7.15 21.47 -3.20
N VAL A 445 -6.03 22.13 -2.92
CA VAL A 445 -4.85 22.12 -3.78
C VAL A 445 -3.65 21.69 -2.95
N ASN A 446 -2.95 20.66 -3.39
CA ASN A 446 -1.75 20.12 -2.71
C ASN A 446 -0.65 19.84 -3.74
N MET A 447 0.60 19.76 -3.29
CA MET A 447 1.75 19.45 -4.16
C MET A 447 2.50 18.21 -3.69
N ILE A 448 2.96 17.42 -4.66
CA ILE A 448 3.86 16.28 -4.50
C ILE A 448 5.23 16.69 -5.05
N ALA A 449 6.28 16.52 -4.24
CA ALA A 449 7.66 16.88 -4.58
C ALA A 449 8.56 15.66 -4.45
N PRO A 450 8.63 14.81 -5.50
CA PRO A 450 9.49 13.64 -5.47
C PRO A 450 10.97 14.02 -5.45
N TRP A 451 11.75 13.26 -4.70
CA TRP A 451 13.20 13.11 -4.88
C TRP A 451 13.48 12.18 -6.08
N MET A 452 14.74 11.74 -6.25
CA MET A 452 15.14 10.76 -7.27
C MET A 452 14.14 9.60 -7.33
N THR A 453 13.55 9.39 -8.50
CA THR A 453 12.56 8.32 -8.74
C THR A 453 13.03 7.45 -9.89
N LEU A 454 13.12 6.14 -9.64
CA LEU A 454 13.62 5.17 -10.61
C LEU A 454 12.58 4.97 -11.72
N THR A 455 12.76 5.67 -12.83
CA THR A 455 11.95 5.61 -14.04
C THR A 455 12.85 5.48 -15.27
N ASP A 456 12.27 5.16 -16.43
CA ASP A 456 13.00 5.10 -17.70
C ASP A 456 13.58 6.45 -18.14
N MET A 457 13.15 7.56 -17.53
CA MET A 457 13.74 8.89 -17.77
C MET A 457 15.14 9.07 -17.17
N ILE A 458 15.52 8.23 -16.19
CA ILE A 458 16.82 8.34 -15.51
C ILE A 458 17.89 7.55 -16.28
N THR A 459 18.92 8.27 -16.74
CA THR A 459 20.05 7.66 -17.46
C THR A 459 20.92 6.82 -16.53
N ASP A 460 21.62 5.83 -17.09
CA ASP A 460 22.53 4.97 -16.32
C ASP A 460 23.69 5.75 -15.69
N HIS A 461 24.09 6.86 -16.32
CA HIS A 461 25.06 7.79 -15.72
C HIS A 461 24.52 8.38 -14.42
N VAL A 462 23.28 8.88 -14.41
CA VAL A 462 22.66 9.44 -13.21
C VAL A 462 22.49 8.35 -12.14
N LYS A 463 22.05 7.14 -12.50
CA LYS A 463 21.97 6.01 -11.55
C LYS A 463 23.33 5.71 -10.91
N LYS A 464 24.40 5.72 -11.71
CA LYS A 464 25.77 5.45 -11.22
C LYS A 464 26.28 6.55 -10.29
N VAL A 465 26.01 7.81 -10.59
CA VAL A 465 26.36 8.95 -9.72
C VAL A 465 25.53 8.93 -8.43
N TRP A 466 24.26 8.51 -8.53
CA TRP A 466 23.37 8.37 -7.38
C TRP A 466 23.83 7.29 -6.40
N GLY A 467 24.35 6.18 -6.92
CA GLY A 467 24.84 5.06 -6.12
C GLY A 467 23.76 4.50 -5.20
N ASP A 468 24.10 4.31 -3.93
CA ASP A 468 23.23 3.71 -2.91
C ASP A 468 22.38 4.74 -2.15
N LEU A 469 22.31 5.98 -2.62
CA LEU A 469 21.44 7.00 -2.01
C LEU A 469 19.95 6.60 -2.14
N PRO A 470 19.11 6.93 -1.14
CA PRO A 470 17.69 6.61 -1.20
C PRO A 470 17.03 7.11 -2.49
N ALA A 471 16.26 6.25 -3.12
CA ALA A 471 15.48 6.55 -4.32
C ALA A 471 14.06 6.03 -4.15
N ASN A 472 13.11 6.70 -4.78
CA ASN A 472 11.71 6.30 -4.82
C ASN A 472 11.49 5.29 -5.95
N SER A 473 10.59 4.34 -5.74
CA SER A 473 9.91 3.66 -6.84
C SER A 473 8.78 4.54 -7.41
N PRO A 474 8.34 4.32 -8.66
CA PRO A 474 7.16 5.00 -9.20
C PRO A 474 5.91 4.77 -8.34
N LEU A 475 5.82 3.61 -7.70
CA LEU A 475 4.71 3.25 -6.82
C LEU A 475 4.70 4.07 -5.54
N ASP A 476 5.86 4.39 -4.96
CA ASP A 476 5.96 5.26 -3.78
C ASP A 476 5.39 6.64 -4.08
N VAL A 477 5.75 7.20 -5.23
CA VAL A 477 5.28 8.51 -5.68
C VAL A 477 3.77 8.48 -6.00
N ALA A 478 3.28 7.41 -6.62
CA ALA A 478 1.86 7.22 -6.89
C ALA A 478 1.04 7.17 -5.58
N LYS A 479 1.49 6.37 -4.59
CA LYS A 479 0.86 6.28 -3.26
C LYS A 479 0.83 7.66 -2.58
N ALA A 480 1.93 8.40 -2.63
CA ALA A 480 1.98 9.76 -2.08
C ALA A 480 1.03 10.73 -2.79
N SER A 481 0.88 10.63 -4.11
CA SER A 481 -0.05 11.49 -4.86
C SER A 481 -1.52 11.23 -4.55
N LEU A 482 -1.88 10.02 -4.14
CA LEU A 482 -3.23 9.68 -3.72
C LEU A 482 -3.55 10.15 -2.30
N LEU A 483 -2.54 10.37 -1.44
CA LEU A 483 -2.74 10.84 -0.07
C LEU A 483 -3.66 12.08 0.01
N PRO A 484 -3.39 13.21 -0.68
CA PRO A 484 -4.30 14.36 -0.67
C PRO A 484 -5.62 14.09 -1.41
N VAL A 485 -5.68 13.14 -2.34
CA VAL A 485 -6.93 12.79 -3.05
C VAL A 485 -7.91 12.10 -2.10
N VAL A 486 -7.43 11.19 -1.26
CA VAL A 486 -8.26 10.40 -0.33
C VAL A 486 -8.42 11.05 1.05
N ARG A 487 -7.69 12.13 1.33
CA ARG A 487 -7.73 12.89 2.58
C ARG A 487 -8.40 14.25 2.35
N PRO A 488 -9.73 14.36 2.50
CA PRO A 488 -10.42 15.61 2.30
C PRO A 488 -10.03 16.68 3.32
N ASP A 489 -9.41 16.34 4.45
CA ASP A 489 -8.91 17.31 5.42
C ASP A 489 -7.60 18.01 4.98
N VAL A 490 -6.93 17.50 3.95
CA VAL A 490 -5.62 18.00 3.50
C VAL A 490 -5.78 19.08 2.44
N ASN A 491 -5.31 20.29 2.73
CA ASN A 491 -5.28 21.42 1.79
C ASN A 491 -4.01 22.26 1.98
N GLY A 492 -3.46 22.74 0.86
CA GLY A 492 -2.38 23.72 0.86
C GLY A 492 -1.02 23.17 1.25
N LYS A 493 -0.85 21.85 1.28
CA LYS A 493 0.35 21.15 1.72
C LYS A 493 1.28 20.83 0.56
N ALA A 494 2.56 20.73 0.87
CA ALA A 494 3.56 20.19 -0.03
C ALA A 494 4.26 18.99 0.60
N PHE A 495 4.17 17.84 -0.06
CA PHE A 495 4.73 16.59 0.43
C PHE A 495 6.01 16.25 -0.33
N LEU A 496 7.12 16.14 0.39
CA LEU A 496 8.41 15.66 -0.12
C LEU A 496 8.49 14.14 0.03
N ILE A 497 8.94 13.45 -1.02
CA ILE A 497 8.99 11.98 -1.07
C ILE A 497 10.43 11.54 -1.27
N ASN A 498 11.00 10.84 -0.30
CA ASN A 498 12.39 10.38 -0.33
C ASN A 498 12.54 8.97 0.25
N GLY A 499 12.96 8.03 -0.60
CA GLY A 499 13.06 6.61 -0.25
C GLY A 499 11.74 6.03 0.24
N GLY A 500 10.62 6.48 -0.33
CA GLY A 500 9.26 6.09 0.09
C GLY A 500 8.71 6.81 1.33
N ASN A 501 9.53 7.61 2.02
CA ASN A 501 9.06 8.42 3.15
C ASN A 501 8.38 9.70 2.66
N ILE A 502 7.26 10.06 3.26
CA ILE A 502 6.48 11.27 2.93
C ILE A 502 6.66 12.28 4.06
N THR A 503 7.14 13.49 3.74
CA THR A 503 7.34 14.59 4.69
C THR A 503 6.54 15.82 4.26
N GLU A 504 5.68 16.35 5.12
CA GLU A 504 4.97 17.61 4.87
C GLU A 504 5.91 18.79 5.20
N VAL A 505 5.96 19.79 4.32
CA VAL A 505 6.94 20.90 4.39
C VAL A 505 6.29 22.26 4.68
N GLU A 506 5.06 22.51 4.24
CA GLU A 506 4.45 23.84 4.36
C GLU A 506 4.12 24.21 5.81
N ASP A 507 3.72 23.27 6.66
CA ASP A 507 3.42 23.56 8.06
C ASP A 507 4.67 23.97 8.83
N LYS A 508 5.80 23.34 8.52
CA LYS A 508 7.09 23.73 9.08
C LYS A 508 7.54 25.11 8.63
N LEU A 509 7.22 25.49 7.39
CA LEU A 509 7.46 26.85 6.95
C LEU A 509 6.52 27.85 7.62
N ASP A 510 5.25 27.51 7.80
CA ASP A 510 4.27 28.35 8.48
C ASP A 510 4.64 28.58 9.96
N GLU A 511 5.24 27.60 10.64
CA GLU A 511 5.82 27.75 11.99
C GLU A 511 6.92 28.85 12.06
N THR A 512 7.60 29.14 10.94
CA THR A 512 8.63 30.19 10.89
C THR A 512 8.09 31.59 10.65
N GLN A 513 6.82 31.70 10.23
CA GLN A 513 6.17 32.99 10.09
C GLN A 513 5.84 33.50 11.50
N ALA A 514 6.42 34.64 11.90
CA ALA A 514 5.99 35.34 13.12
C ALA A 514 4.46 35.57 13.09
N GLU A 515 3.83 35.95 14.22
CA GLU A 515 2.39 36.29 14.36
C GLU A 515 1.92 37.49 13.48
N VAL A 516 2.42 37.62 12.25
CA VAL A 516 1.99 38.54 11.23
C VAL A 516 0.68 38.00 10.64
N ASN A 517 -0.39 38.27 11.37
CA ASN A 517 -1.78 38.40 10.92
C ASN A 517 -2.13 37.70 9.58
N LEU A 518 -2.51 36.42 9.67
CA LEU A 518 -3.36 35.73 8.70
C LEU A 518 -4.68 36.49 8.37
N LYS A 519 -5.01 37.54 9.13
CA LYS A 519 -6.14 38.44 8.85
C LYS A 519 -5.94 39.37 7.64
N ALA A 520 -4.71 39.60 7.18
CA ALA A 520 -4.46 40.51 6.05
C ALA A 520 -4.73 39.87 4.67
N THR A 521 -4.58 38.54 4.55
CA THR A 521 -4.65 37.82 3.26
C THR A 521 -6.07 37.46 2.82
N LEU A 522 -7.09 37.72 3.65
CA LEU A 522 -8.50 37.50 3.33
C LEU A 522 -9.19 38.71 2.66
N TYR A 523 -8.47 39.83 2.47
CA TYR A 523 -9.02 41.09 1.94
C TYR A 523 -8.34 41.61 0.66
N LEU A 524 -7.52 40.79 -0.01
CA LEU A 524 -7.00 41.02 -1.36
C LEU A 524 -7.37 39.83 -2.24
#